data_AF-A0A936FWY5-F1
#
_entry.id   AF-A0A936FWY5-F1
#
_cell.length_a   1.000
_cell.length_b   1.000
_cell.length_c   1.000
_cell.angle_alpha   90.00
_cell.angle_beta   90.00
_cell.angle_gamma   90.00
#
_symmetry.space_group_name_H-M   'P 1'
#
loop_
_entity.id
_entity.type
_entity.pdbx_description
1 polymer ?
#
loop_
_entity_poly.entity_id
_entity_poly.type
_entity_poly.pdbx_seq_one_letter_code
_entity_poly.pdbx_strand_id
1 'polypeptide(L)'
;MKKLYFSIFYFVSCSLFLTAQVEQKKEASQDIINFNNRVGNKNIINEIDILLDENYPQYNINDILKTGLNGIAIELNKKYEVKGYIYSDNLTSQKYSVYIMDKDTNGILIEKDATVFPNFKIGDEIVVRGIVSQFNGRINIQVDTFFKTGIINNLIKPMIVKVLDESTESKLVKIEKVHLKDVKQWVQNSTSPFKVTVSNNIRLFEILISEKSTLSKLPVPFGEFDIIGFGSQDDDSPPFLENYILVPRSADDLIPRKIYESLTIKECRENDIYGKPYNLNSNVKISGIVSSPNFIAGKKLEFLLTNEDGEGIMIYNSTTNFNYNATEKQQITVWGTLKQLSGLTVVSIDTLFLDQNIKDYKSPQTIIELNEGYENTLVTWNNAVKIVNEQEWVKKSPFFDVQVTDGTSSFVMRIKENTDIFNLSNPINKTFKLSGVEIQNSNKLPYNTDYIIQPRYMSDLEIANTLIDLNEQKKLAYPNPVENSLNLIDYHHSSQNIQLTDNEGKIIMDIDQNKLNIDFSNLPSGTYFLKTNHIAESFVQKIVKY
;
A
#
# COMPACT_ATOMS: atom_id res chain seq x y z
N MET A 1 2.48 -44.12 13.82
CA MET A 1 3.04 -42.86 14.35
C MET A 1 3.05 -41.81 13.24
N LYS A 2 2.39 -40.67 13.50
CA LYS A 2 2.32 -39.40 12.74
C LYS A 2 2.13 -39.50 11.21
N LYS A 3 0.87 -39.31 10.77
CA LYS A 3 0.54 -38.78 9.44
C LYS A 3 -0.06 -37.38 9.61
N LEU A 4 0.61 -36.42 8.97
CA LEU A 4 0.15 -35.06 8.74
C LEU A 4 -0.41 -35.05 7.31
N TYR A 5 -1.67 -34.69 7.12
CA TYR A 5 -2.20 -34.27 5.82
C TYR A 5 -3.08 -33.05 6.04
N PHE A 6 -2.70 -31.96 5.40
CA PHE A 6 -3.44 -30.71 5.30
C PHE A 6 -4.22 -30.70 3.98
N SER A 7 -5.46 -30.21 4.08
CA SER A 7 -6.24 -29.48 3.08
C SER A 7 -6.57 -30.15 1.74
N ILE A 8 -7.86 -30.32 1.46
CA ILE A 8 -8.68 -29.43 0.61
C ILE A 8 -10.13 -29.93 0.69
N PHE A 9 -11.08 -29.07 1.08
CA PHE A 9 -12.34 -28.80 0.36
C PHE A 9 -13.24 -27.87 1.20
N TYR A 10 -13.49 -26.69 0.64
CA TYR A 10 -14.48 -25.71 1.07
C TYR A 10 -15.65 -25.82 0.08
N PHE A 11 -16.87 -26.10 0.56
CA PHE A 11 -18.17 -25.49 0.18
C PHE A 11 -19.39 -26.41 0.44
N VAL A 12 -20.42 -25.82 1.08
CA VAL A 12 -21.83 -26.25 1.23
C VAL A 12 -22.04 -27.44 2.19
N SER A 13 -22.92 -27.45 3.21
CA SER A 13 -24.19 -26.75 3.46
C SER A 13 -24.45 -26.62 4.97
N CYS A 14 -24.84 -25.41 5.38
CA CYS A 14 -25.51 -25.10 6.63
C CYS A 14 -26.98 -25.56 6.53
N SER A 15 -27.34 -26.66 7.19
CA SER A 15 -28.75 -27.03 7.46
C SER A 15 -28.85 -28.36 8.22
N LEU A 16 -28.41 -28.44 9.48
CA LEU A 16 -28.72 -29.57 10.37
C LEU A 16 -28.30 -29.31 11.83
N PHE A 17 -28.71 -28.19 12.43
CA PHE A 17 -28.64 -27.98 13.89
C PHE A 17 -29.76 -27.07 14.40
N LEU A 18 -30.98 -27.25 13.87
CA LEU A 18 -32.18 -26.54 14.31
C LEU A 18 -33.31 -27.50 14.66
N THR A 19 -33.01 -28.62 15.33
CA THR A 19 -34.02 -29.59 15.81
C THR A 19 -33.66 -30.25 17.14
N ALA A 20 -32.79 -29.64 17.97
CA ALA A 20 -32.46 -30.15 19.31
C ALA A 20 -32.71 -29.14 20.46
N GLN A 21 -33.31 -27.98 20.19
CA GLN A 21 -33.66 -26.97 21.21
C GLN A 21 -35.17 -26.83 21.49
N VAL A 22 -36.01 -27.72 20.95
CA VAL A 22 -37.48 -27.64 21.11
C VAL A 22 -38.02 -28.61 22.19
N GLU A 23 -37.23 -29.56 22.70
CA GLU A 23 -37.70 -30.54 23.69
C GLU A 23 -37.37 -30.23 25.17
N GLN A 24 -36.49 -29.28 25.48
CA GLN A 24 -36.24 -28.86 26.88
C GLN A 24 -37.13 -27.70 27.37
N LYS A 25 -38.03 -27.18 26.53
CA LYS A 25 -38.98 -26.10 26.91
C LYS A 25 -40.38 -26.58 27.32
N LYS A 26 -40.63 -27.90 27.35
CA LYS A 26 -41.97 -28.46 27.66
C LYS A 26 -42.20 -28.91 29.11
N GLU A 27 -41.18 -29.01 29.96
CA GLU A 27 -41.37 -29.39 31.38
C GLU A 27 -41.37 -28.21 32.37
N ALA A 28 -41.05 -26.97 31.94
CA ALA A 28 -41.12 -25.79 32.81
C ALA A 28 -42.46 -25.01 32.71
N SER A 29 -43.49 -25.59 32.07
CA SER A 29 -44.79 -24.92 31.83
C SER A 29 -45.95 -25.45 32.68
N GLN A 30 -45.69 -26.27 33.71
CA GLN A 30 -46.76 -26.87 34.54
C GLN A 30 -46.86 -26.36 35.98
N ASP A 31 -45.93 -25.51 36.44
CA ASP A 31 -45.99 -24.93 37.80
C ASP A 31 -46.41 -23.44 37.86
N ILE A 32 -46.94 -22.88 36.76
CA ILE A 32 -47.45 -21.49 36.70
C ILE A 32 -49.00 -21.41 36.79
N ILE A 33 -49.69 -22.52 37.06
CA ILE A 33 -51.15 -22.53 37.24
C ILE A 33 -51.48 -22.86 38.70
N ASN A 34 -51.27 -21.90 39.61
CA ASN A 34 -52.03 -21.80 40.88
C ASN A 34 -51.79 -20.53 41.72
N PHE A 35 -51.59 -19.36 41.09
CA PHE A 35 -51.58 -18.08 41.85
C PHE A 35 -52.27 -16.93 41.11
N ASN A 36 -53.44 -17.18 40.53
CA ASN A 36 -54.33 -16.12 40.05
C ASN A 36 -55.71 -16.26 40.71
N ASN A 37 -55.81 -15.77 41.94
CA ASN A 37 -57.08 -15.29 42.51
C ASN A 37 -56.80 -14.28 43.63
N ARG A 38 -56.43 -13.06 43.23
CA ARG A 38 -57.07 -11.80 43.68
C ARG A 38 -56.28 -10.61 43.15
N VAL A 39 -56.95 -9.90 42.25
CA VAL A 39 -56.55 -8.61 41.68
C VAL A 39 -56.29 -7.60 42.79
N GLY A 40 -55.16 -6.90 42.70
CA GLY A 40 -54.82 -5.75 43.54
C GLY A 40 -53.43 -5.23 43.25
N ASN A 41 -53.28 -4.46 42.16
CA ASN A 41 -52.18 -3.52 41.86
C ASN A 41 -50.75 -3.91 42.25
N LYS A 42 -49.92 -4.28 41.25
CA LYS A 42 -48.56 -3.74 41.08
C LYS A 42 -48.02 -4.13 39.70
N ASN A 43 -47.67 -3.12 38.91
CA ASN A 43 -46.90 -3.24 37.68
C ASN A 43 -45.61 -4.01 37.94
N ILE A 44 -45.37 -5.11 37.23
CA ILE A 44 -44.09 -5.82 37.22
C ILE A 44 -43.27 -5.21 36.09
N ILE A 45 -42.30 -4.37 36.48
CA ILE A 45 -41.31 -3.74 35.61
C ILE A 45 -40.22 -4.79 35.33
N ASN A 46 -39.81 -4.91 34.07
CA ASN A 46 -38.79 -5.83 33.57
C ASN A 46 -37.57 -5.04 33.05
N GLU A 47 -37.10 -4.11 33.87
CA GLU A 47 -35.80 -3.43 33.76
C GLU A 47 -35.12 -3.59 35.12
N ILE A 48 -33.81 -3.83 35.13
CA ILE A 48 -33.03 -3.72 36.36
C ILE A 48 -33.03 -2.22 36.69
N ASP A 49 -34.01 -1.79 37.49
CA ASP A 49 -33.98 -0.49 38.15
C ASP A 49 -32.69 -0.47 38.99
N ILE A 50 -31.66 0.21 38.48
CA ILE A 50 -30.58 0.71 39.33
C ILE A 50 -31.29 1.68 40.27
N LEU A 51 -31.69 1.19 41.45
CA LEU A 51 -32.36 1.97 42.46
C LEU A 51 -31.56 3.27 42.66
N LEU A 52 -32.22 4.40 42.41
CA LEU A 52 -31.72 5.71 42.76
C LEU A 52 -31.35 5.66 44.24
N ASP A 53 -30.06 5.77 44.52
CA ASP A 53 -29.55 5.84 45.87
C ASP A 53 -29.39 7.33 46.18
N GLU A 54 -30.26 7.85 47.04
CA GLU A 54 -30.25 9.27 47.42
C GLU A 54 -28.91 9.72 48.03
N ASN A 55 -28.07 8.78 48.48
CA ASN A 55 -26.72 9.07 48.96
C ASN A 55 -25.68 9.29 47.84
N TYR A 56 -26.00 8.92 46.60
CA TYR A 56 -25.15 9.06 45.42
C TYR A 56 -25.94 9.70 44.28
N PRO A 57 -26.19 11.03 44.34
CA PRO A 57 -26.82 11.73 43.23
C PRO A 57 -26.02 11.52 41.94
N GLN A 58 -26.73 11.36 40.82
CA GLN A 58 -26.12 11.25 39.51
C GLN A 58 -25.46 12.58 39.11
N TYR A 59 -24.26 12.49 38.53
CA TYR A 59 -23.50 13.66 38.14
C TYR A 59 -22.65 13.41 36.90
N ASN A 60 -22.37 14.48 36.15
CA ASN A 60 -21.52 14.38 34.97
C ASN A 60 -20.05 14.44 35.38
N ILE A 61 -19.21 13.72 34.66
CA ILE A 61 -17.75 13.72 34.89
C ILE A 61 -17.18 15.14 34.76
N ASN A 62 -17.58 15.88 33.72
CA ASN A 62 -17.13 17.26 33.51
C ASN A 62 -17.45 18.19 34.69
N ASP A 63 -18.58 17.97 35.38
CA ASP A 63 -18.96 18.80 36.51
C ASP A 63 -18.16 18.47 37.77
N ILE A 64 -17.75 17.20 37.97
CA ILE A 64 -16.83 16.79 39.06
C ILE A 64 -15.45 17.42 38.91
N LEU A 65 -14.97 17.59 37.67
CA LEU A 65 -13.64 18.11 37.38
C LEU A 65 -13.51 19.64 37.59
N LYS A 66 -14.58 20.34 37.96
CA LYS A 66 -14.52 21.79 38.17
C LYS A 66 -13.70 22.14 39.42
N THR A 67 -12.76 23.06 39.24
CA THR A 67 -11.89 23.57 40.30
C THR A 67 -12.22 25.01 40.67
N GLY A 68 -11.93 25.39 41.92
CA GLY A 68 -11.87 26.79 42.35
C GLY A 68 -10.55 27.45 41.94
N LEU A 69 -10.36 28.72 42.34
CA LEU A 69 -9.17 29.51 41.96
C LEU A 69 -7.81 28.91 42.38
N ASN A 70 -7.79 28.02 43.36
CA ASN A 70 -6.57 27.38 43.86
C ASN A 70 -6.35 25.96 43.28
N GLY A 71 -7.09 25.57 42.24
CA GLY A 71 -7.05 24.21 41.70
C GLY A 71 -7.72 23.16 42.61
N ILE A 72 -8.42 23.57 43.67
CA ILE A 72 -9.13 22.64 44.56
C ILE A 72 -10.48 22.27 43.95
N ALA A 73 -10.80 20.98 43.90
CA ALA A 73 -12.08 20.49 43.38
C ALA A 73 -13.27 21.11 44.14
N ILE A 74 -14.25 21.64 43.41
CA ILE A 74 -15.48 22.22 44.00
C ILE A 74 -16.30 21.13 44.71
N GLU A 75 -16.26 19.92 44.17
CA GLU A 75 -17.04 18.78 44.65
C GLU A 75 -16.26 17.85 45.60
N LEU A 76 -15.13 18.31 46.15
CA LEU A 76 -14.28 17.53 47.04
C LEU A 76 -15.05 16.95 48.24
N ASN A 77 -14.79 15.68 48.59
CA ASN A 77 -15.40 14.92 49.69
C ASN A 77 -16.92 14.66 49.56
N LYS A 78 -17.52 14.95 48.40
CA LYS A 78 -18.93 14.62 48.14
C LYS A 78 -19.08 13.29 47.41
N LYS A 79 -20.24 12.67 47.57
CA LYS A 79 -20.58 11.37 46.99
C LYS A 79 -21.40 11.54 45.72
N TYR A 80 -21.04 10.81 44.66
CA TYR A 80 -21.77 10.83 43.39
C TYR A 80 -21.83 9.45 42.74
N GLU A 81 -22.84 9.30 41.90
CA GLU A 81 -22.91 8.27 40.87
C GLU A 81 -22.50 8.87 39.52
N VAL A 82 -21.49 8.30 38.87
CA VAL A 82 -21.06 8.67 37.52
C VAL A 82 -21.14 7.49 36.58
N LYS A 83 -21.34 7.77 35.29
CA LYS A 83 -21.39 6.76 34.24
C LYS A 83 -20.29 7.03 33.21
N GLY A 84 -19.57 5.99 32.82
CA GLY A 84 -18.52 6.10 31.81
C GLY A 84 -18.08 4.75 31.26
N TYR A 85 -17.31 4.78 30.18
CA TYR A 85 -16.72 3.59 29.58
C TYR A 85 -15.28 3.42 30.06
N ILE A 86 -14.82 2.18 30.26
CA ILE A 86 -13.42 1.90 30.60
C ILE A 86 -12.51 2.21 29.40
N TYR A 87 -11.48 3.02 29.62
CA TYR A 87 -10.53 3.41 28.56
C TYR A 87 -9.08 2.98 28.83
N SER A 88 -8.75 2.45 30.00
CA SER A 88 -7.43 1.91 30.30
C SER A 88 -7.53 0.54 30.97
N ASP A 89 -6.47 -0.25 30.83
CA ASP A 89 -6.22 -1.36 31.76
C ASP A 89 -5.91 -0.82 33.17
N ASN A 90 -5.88 -1.72 34.16
CA ASN A 90 -5.49 -1.36 35.52
C ASN A 90 -4.03 -0.86 35.56
N LEU A 91 -3.85 0.39 35.99
CA LEU A 91 -2.59 1.10 35.99
C LEU A 91 -1.72 0.81 37.22
N THR A 92 -2.21 0.11 38.24
CA THR A 92 -1.37 -0.18 39.42
C THR A 92 -1.52 -1.61 39.91
N SER A 93 -0.52 -2.07 40.63
CA SER A 93 -0.55 -3.38 41.31
C SER A 93 -1.27 -3.37 42.66
N GLN A 94 -1.41 -2.21 43.30
CA GLN A 94 -1.87 -2.08 44.69
C GLN A 94 -3.36 -1.74 44.82
N LYS A 95 -3.91 -1.00 43.85
CA LYS A 95 -5.31 -0.59 43.79
C LYS A 95 -5.89 -0.84 42.41
N TYR A 96 -7.20 -0.92 42.33
CA TYR A 96 -7.88 -0.86 41.05
C TYR A 96 -7.85 0.59 40.59
N SER A 97 -7.07 0.92 39.58
CA SER A 97 -6.88 2.29 39.09
C SER A 97 -7.03 2.28 37.57
N VAL A 98 -8.16 2.81 37.09
CA VAL A 98 -8.50 2.83 35.66
C VAL A 98 -9.11 4.18 35.29
N TYR A 99 -8.89 4.61 34.07
CA TYR A 99 -9.62 5.75 33.52
C TYR A 99 -10.95 5.30 32.93
N ILE A 100 -12.01 6.01 33.28
CA ILE A 100 -13.27 5.99 32.55
C ILE A 100 -13.46 7.28 31.76
N MET A 101 -14.27 7.24 30.72
CA MET A 101 -14.64 8.44 29.95
C MET A 101 -16.12 8.40 29.57
N ASP A 102 -16.79 9.54 29.67
CA ASP A 102 -18.16 9.69 29.20
C ASP A 102 -18.21 9.81 27.66
N LYS A 103 -19.43 9.90 27.13
CA LYS A 103 -19.68 10.08 25.69
C LYS A 103 -19.21 11.43 25.16
N ASP A 104 -19.05 12.42 26.04
CA ASP A 104 -18.72 13.81 25.73
C ASP A 104 -17.22 14.09 25.91
N THR A 105 -16.40 13.02 25.95
CA THR A 105 -14.93 13.02 26.01
C THR A 105 -14.31 13.45 27.34
N ASN A 106 -15.09 13.54 28.42
CA ASN A 106 -14.59 13.87 29.75
C ASN A 106 -14.22 12.57 30.45
N GLY A 107 -12.93 12.42 30.74
CA GLY A 107 -12.44 11.28 31.51
C GLY A 107 -12.32 11.59 32.98
N ILE A 108 -12.13 10.55 33.79
CA ILE A 108 -11.74 10.67 35.20
C ILE A 108 -11.06 9.37 35.63
N LEU A 109 -10.06 9.50 36.51
CA LEU A 109 -9.46 8.35 37.16
C LEU A 109 -10.39 7.85 38.25
N ILE A 110 -10.68 6.56 38.26
CA ILE A 110 -11.39 5.90 39.36
C ILE A 110 -10.44 4.96 40.09
N GLU A 111 -10.51 4.97 41.41
CA GLU A 111 -9.61 4.19 42.27
C GLU A 111 -10.37 3.41 43.32
N LYS A 112 -9.98 2.15 43.56
CA LYS A 112 -10.51 1.33 44.65
C LYS A 112 -9.40 0.56 45.33
N ASP A 113 -9.30 0.72 46.65
CA ASP A 113 -8.48 -0.16 47.49
C ASP A 113 -9.11 -1.56 47.49
N ALA A 114 -8.49 -2.47 46.74
CA ALA A 114 -8.99 -3.84 46.57
C ALA A 114 -7.82 -4.78 46.29
N THR A 115 -7.90 -6.00 46.81
CA THR A 115 -6.96 -7.09 46.47
C THR A 115 -7.47 -7.98 45.34
N VAL A 116 -8.77 -7.87 45.02
CA VAL A 116 -9.43 -8.56 43.90
C VAL A 116 -10.08 -7.51 43.00
N PHE A 117 -9.65 -7.48 41.75
CA PHE A 117 -10.09 -6.49 40.77
C PHE A 117 -11.25 -7.01 39.91
N PRO A 118 -12.24 -6.17 39.59
CA PRO A 118 -13.23 -6.53 38.59
C PRO A 118 -12.55 -6.75 37.23
N ASN A 119 -13.02 -7.76 36.50
CA ASN A 119 -12.50 -8.08 35.17
C ASN A 119 -13.22 -7.27 34.08
N PHE A 120 -13.22 -5.94 34.21
CA PHE A 120 -13.72 -5.05 33.17
C PHE A 120 -12.72 -4.96 32.02
N LYS A 121 -13.27 -4.84 30.81
CA LYS A 121 -12.49 -4.67 29.58
C LYS A 121 -12.61 -3.24 29.09
N ILE A 122 -11.61 -2.77 28.36
CA ILE A 122 -11.71 -1.53 27.60
C ILE A 122 -12.98 -1.57 26.73
N GLY A 123 -13.77 -0.49 26.80
CA GLY A 123 -15.08 -0.37 26.16
C GLY A 123 -16.27 -0.82 27.02
N ASP A 124 -16.06 -1.46 28.18
CA ASP A 124 -17.17 -1.76 29.10
C ASP A 124 -17.77 -0.46 29.65
N GLU A 125 -19.09 -0.34 29.58
CA GLU A 125 -19.83 0.76 30.21
C GLU A 125 -20.10 0.41 31.68
N ILE A 126 -19.68 1.28 32.57
CA ILE A 126 -19.86 1.11 34.00
C ILE A 126 -20.51 2.33 34.65
N VAL A 127 -21.28 2.06 35.69
CA VAL A 127 -21.75 3.05 36.66
C VAL A 127 -20.89 2.90 37.90
N VAL A 128 -20.38 4.01 38.42
CA VAL A 128 -19.46 4.08 39.55
C VAL A 128 -20.07 4.96 40.62
N ARG A 129 -20.11 4.46 41.86
CA ARG A 129 -20.47 5.22 43.06
C ARG A 129 -19.24 5.39 43.93
N GLY A 130 -18.98 6.61 44.36
CA GLY A 130 -17.82 6.89 45.19
C GLY A 130 -17.76 8.32 45.69
N ILE A 131 -16.67 8.63 46.39
CA ILE A 131 -16.35 9.95 46.93
C ILE A 131 -15.35 10.63 46.01
N VAL A 132 -15.60 11.89 45.66
CA VAL A 132 -14.64 12.73 44.95
C VAL A 132 -13.49 13.05 45.88
N SER A 133 -12.28 12.75 45.43
CA SER A 133 -11.03 13.02 46.14
C SER A 133 -10.07 13.77 45.23
N GLN A 134 -9.00 14.29 45.83
CA GLN A 134 -7.95 15.00 45.13
C GLN A 134 -6.60 14.57 45.70
N PHE A 135 -5.66 14.24 44.82
CA PHE A 135 -4.31 13.82 45.20
C PHE A 135 -3.28 14.47 44.29
N ASN A 136 -2.40 15.29 44.89
CA ASN A 136 -1.42 16.10 44.16
C ASN A 136 -2.06 16.87 43.00
N GLY A 137 -3.13 17.61 43.32
CA GLY A 137 -3.92 18.37 42.36
C GLY A 137 -4.88 17.52 41.51
N ARG A 138 -4.56 16.25 41.20
CA ARG A 138 -5.41 15.40 40.38
C ARG A 138 -6.73 15.06 41.05
N ILE A 139 -7.83 15.31 40.35
CA ILE A 139 -9.18 14.89 40.80
C ILE A 139 -9.42 13.43 40.42
N ASN A 140 -9.92 12.63 41.36
CA ASN A 140 -10.32 11.24 41.13
C ASN A 140 -11.57 10.86 41.95
N ILE A 141 -12.12 9.68 41.68
CA ILE A 141 -13.20 9.10 42.49
C ILE A 141 -12.65 7.89 43.24
N GLN A 142 -12.76 7.92 44.57
CA GLN A 142 -12.55 6.76 45.43
C GLN A 142 -13.83 5.93 45.44
N VAL A 143 -13.76 4.74 44.83
CA VAL A 143 -14.92 3.94 44.46
C VAL A 143 -15.37 3.02 45.59
N ASP A 144 -16.65 3.15 45.93
CA ASP A 144 -17.34 2.26 46.84
C ASP A 144 -17.91 1.07 46.08
N THR A 145 -18.64 1.35 45.00
CA THR A 145 -19.40 0.35 44.23
C THR A 145 -19.32 0.63 42.73
N PHE A 146 -19.35 -0.41 41.92
CA PHE A 146 -19.48 -0.31 40.47
C PHE A 146 -20.52 -1.30 39.94
N PHE A 147 -21.14 -0.97 38.81
CA PHE A 147 -22.07 -1.82 38.07
C PHE A 147 -21.68 -1.80 36.59
N LYS A 148 -21.61 -2.97 35.94
CA LYS A 148 -21.51 -3.03 34.48
C LYS A 148 -22.89 -2.88 33.88
N THR A 149 -23.05 -1.91 32.98
CA THR A 149 -24.34 -1.54 32.40
C THR A 149 -24.41 -1.73 30.88
N GLY A 150 -23.26 -1.90 30.22
CA GLY A 150 -23.23 -2.06 28.77
C GLY A 150 -21.80 -2.17 28.21
N ILE A 151 -21.68 -1.86 26.92
CA ILE A 151 -20.42 -1.81 26.15
C ILE A 151 -20.55 -0.74 25.06
N ILE A 152 -19.43 -0.10 24.71
CA ILE A 152 -19.29 0.69 23.49
C ILE A 152 -18.44 -0.06 22.46
N ASN A 153 -18.87 -0.05 21.20
CA ASN A 153 -18.15 -0.74 20.12
C ASN A 153 -17.03 0.10 19.48
N ASN A 154 -17.17 1.44 19.51
CA ASN A 154 -16.21 2.36 18.91
C ASN A 154 -15.69 3.33 19.95
N LEU A 155 -14.43 3.16 20.35
CA LEU A 155 -13.76 4.08 21.27
C LEU A 155 -13.53 5.44 20.60
N ILE A 156 -13.67 6.49 21.40
CA ILE A 156 -13.42 7.88 21.02
C ILE A 156 -11.91 8.07 20.80
N LYS A 157 -11.56 8.83 19.75
CA LYS A 157 -10.17 9.14 19.40
C LYS A 157 -9.59 10.21 20.33
N PRO A 158 -8.26 10.20 20.61
CA PRO A 158 -7.61 11.21 21.43
C PRO A 158 -7.66 12.60 20.80
N MET A 159 -7.73 13.63 21.63
CA MET A 159 -7.60 15.03 21.23
C MET A 159 -6.12 15.39 21.00
N ILE A 160 -5.77 15.95 19.84
CA ILE A 160 -4.39 16.44 19.59
C ILE A 160 -4.18 17.73 20.38
N VAL A 161 -3.13 17.77 21.20
CA VAL A 161 -2.80 18.93 22.05
C VAL A 161 -1.37 19.40 21.83
N LYS A 162 -1.12 20.67 22.17
CA LYS A 162 0.22 21.28 22.14
C LYS A 162 0.74 21.63 23.54
N VAL A 163 -0.10 21.52 24.56
CA VAL A 163 0.17 21.84 25.94
C VAL A 163 -0.60 20.86 26.83
N LEU A 164 -0.06 20.58 28.01
CA LEU A 164 -0.79 19.95 29.11
C LEU A 164 -1.04 21.04 30.15
N ASP A 165 -2.31 21.27 30.43
CA ASP A 165 -2.82 22.23 31.41
C ASP A 165 -4.17 21.74 31.98
N GLU A 166 -4.81 22.54 32.83
CA GLU A 166 -6.12 22.25 33.42
C GLU A 166 -7.16 21.83 32.37
N SER A 167 -7.13 22.42 31.17
CA SER A 167 -8.10 22.12 30.12
C SER A 167 -7.95 20.71 29.53
N THR A 168 -6.80 20.08 29.77
CA THR A 168 -6.44 18.72 29.32
C THR A 168 -6.47 17.68 30.43
N GLU A 169 -6.63 18.08 31.71
CA GLU A 169 -6.69 17.14 32.81
C GLU A 169 -7.85 16.15 32.63
N SER A 170 -7.56 14.87 32.89
CA SER A 170 -8.45 13.74 32.72
C SER A 170 -9.01 13.53 31.31
N LYS A 171 -8.52 14.24 30.29
CA LYS A 171 -8.87 14.00 28.89
C LYS A 171 -7.88 13.05 28.23
N LEU A 172 -8.38 12.23 27.32
CA LEU A 172 -7.54 11.41 26.45
C LEU A 172 -6.93 12.28 25.35
N VAL A 173 -5.62 12.50 25.40
CA VAL A 173 -4.90 13.41 24.49
C VAL A 173 -3.77 12.72 23.75
N LYS A 174 -3.37 13.32 22.62
CA LYS A 174 -2.24 12.92 21.79
C LYS A 174 -1.27 14.08 21.65
N ILE A 175 0.00 13.84 21.94
CA ILE A 175 1.10 14.77 21.68
C ILE A 175 1.90 14.23 20.50
N GLU A 176 2.09 15.06 19.49
CA GLU A 176 2.72 14.65 18.24
C GLU A 176 4.19 15.06 18.14
N LYS A 177 4.98 14.25 17.43
CA LYS A 177 6.39 14.52 17.07
C LYS A 177 7.26 14.82 18.29
N VAL A 178 7.18 13.98 19.32
CA VAL A 178 8.04 14.06 20.49
C VAL A 178 9.24 13.11 20.38
N HIS A 179 10.33 13.43 21.06
CA HIS A 179 11.47 12.55 21.27
C HIS A 179 11.88 12.57 22.75
N LEU A 180 12.54 11.51 23.23
CA LEU A 180 13.08 11.47 24.59
C LEU A 180 14.21 12.49 24.77
N LYS A 181 14.18 13.25 25.85
CA LYS A 181 15.25 14.19 26.21
C LYS A 181 16.47 13.46 26.78
N ASP A 182 16.24 12.48 27.64
CA ASP A 182 17.28 11.61 28.19
C ASP A 182 16.82 10.15 28.14
N VAL A 183 17.49 9.37 27.29
CA VAL A 183 17.20 7.94 27.12
C VAL A 183 17.37 7.14 28.41
N LYS A 184 18.16 7.62 29.38
CA LYS A 184 18.36 6.95 30.68
C LYS A 184 17.15 7.01 31.60
N GLN A 185 16.20 7.92 31.35
CA GLN A 185 14.94 7.96 32.09
C GLN A 185 14.02 6.78 31.75
N TRP A 186 14.22 6.14 30.59
CA TRP A 186 13.40 5.01 30.18
C TRP A 186 13.84 3.72 30.89
N VAL A 187 13.00 3.22 31.80
CA VAL A 187 13.28 2.01 32.57
C VAL A 187 12.42 0.85 32.08
N GLN A 188 12.96 0.05 31.15
CA GLN A 188 12.27 -1.12 30.62
C GLN A 188 12.02 -2.17 31.72
N ASN A 189 10.82 -2.74 31.74
CA ASN A 189 10.36 -3.72 32.73
C ASN A 189 10.42 -3.20 34.17
N SER A 190 10.27 -1.90 34.38
CA SER A 190 10.21 -1.32 35.71
C SER A 190 9.06 -1.93 36.53
N THR A 191 9.34 -2.27 37.79
CA THR A 191 8.36 -2.77 38.76
C THR A 191 7.70 -1.63 39.55
N SER A 192 8.05 -0.39 39.27
CA SER A 192 7.49 0.83 39.86
C SER A 192 7.21 1.86 38.77
N PRO A 193 6.23 2.75 38.95
CA PRO A 193 5.98 3.81 37.98
C PRO A 193 7.21 4.72 37.86
N PHE A 194 7.47 5.24 36.66
CA PHE A 194 8.61 6.11 36.40
C PHE A 194 8.21 7.23 35.44
N LYS A 195 8.92 8.37 35.52
CA LYS A 195 8.70 9.52 34.65
C LYS A 195 9.77 9.61 33.59
N VAL A 196 9.38 10.00 32.38
CA VAL A 196 10.28 10.38 31.29
C VAL A 196 9.93 11.76 30.77
N THR A 197 10.94 12.54 30.41
CA THR A 197 10.78 13.85 29.79
C THR A 197 10.87 13.69 28.28
N VAL A 198 9.83 14.12 27.56
CA VAL A 198 9.82 14.17 26.09
C VAL A 198 9.75 15.61 25.58
N SER A 199 10.29 15.86 24.39
CA SER A 199 10.36 17.19 23.76
C SER A 199 9.79 17.14 22.35
N ASN A 200 9.02 18.14 21.95
CA ASN A 200 8.65 18.35 20.53
C ASN A 200 9.44 19.50 19.88
N ASN A 201 10.64 19.81 20.41
CA ASN A 201 11.48 20.97 20.07
C ASN A 201 10.91 22.35 20.46
N ILE A 202 9.68 22.42 20.99
CA ILE A 202 9.04 23.68 21.43
C ILE A 202 8.77 23.65 22.94
N ARG A 203 8.30 22.52 23.47
CA ARG A 203 7.98 22.31 24.88
C ARG A 203 8.48 20.97 25.36
N LEU A 204 8.62 20.87 26.68
CA LEU A 204 8.84 19.62 27.40
C LEU A 204 7.51 19.12 27.97
N PHE A 205 7.34 17.80 27.99
CA PHE A 205 6.22 17.11 28.61
C PHE A 205 6.76 16.01 29.51
N GLU A 206 6.17 15.88 30.69
CA GLU A 206 6.43 14.79 31.61
C GLU A 206 5.43 13.66 31.36
N ILE A 207 5.95 12.45 31.15
CA ILE A 207 5.15 11.25 30.88
C ILE A 207 5.35 10.28 32.04
N LEU A 208 4.28 9.99 32.78
CA LEU A 208 4.27 9.01 33.86
C LEU A 208 3.87 7.64 33.31
N ILE A 209 4.83 6.73 33.24
CA ILE A 209 4.63 5.36 32.78
C ILE A 209 4.35 4.49 33.99
N SER A 210 3.13 3.94 34.03
CA SER A 210 2.71 2.95 35.03
C SER A 210 3.48 1.64 34.90
N GLU A 211 3.77 0.98 36.01
CA GLU A 211 4.41 -0.34 36.04
C GLU A 211 3.55 -1.44 35.41
N LYS A 212 2.22 -1.25 35.41
CA LYS A 212 1.26 -2.21 34.83
C LYS A 212 0.99 -1.99 33.35
N SER A 213 1.24 -0.78 32.85
CA SER A 213 1.09 -0.48 31.42
C SER A 213 1.98 -1.41 30.60
N THR A 214 1.47 -1.93 29.48
CA THR A 214 2.32 -2.69 28.55
C THR A 214 3.42 -1.82 27.91
N LEU A 215 3.29 -0.50 27.97
CA LEU A 215 4.32 0.44 27.51
C LEU A 215 5.63 0.29 28.29
N SER A 216 5.58 -0.01 29.60
CA SER A 216 6.78 -0.19 30.44
C SER A 216 7.66 -1.36 29.97
N LYS A 217 7.11 -2.28 29.18
CA LYS A 217 7.79 -3.47 28.66
C LYS A 217 8.52 -3.19 27.34
N LEU A 218 8.20 -2.08 26.67
CA LEU A 218 8.84 -1.75 25.40
C LEU A 218 10.31 -1.33 25.61
N PRO A 219 11.21 -1.67 24.66
CA PRO A 219 12.54 -1.08 24.65
C PRO A 219 12.44 0.44 24.52
N VAL A 220 13.54 1.14 24.86
CA VAL A 220 13.61 2.59 24.71
C VAL A 220 13.22 3.02 23.28
N PRO A 221 12.27 3.95 23.10
CA PRO A 221 11.89 4.43 21.79
C PRO A 221 13.03 5.22 21.13
N PHE A 222 13.20 5.04 19.83
CA PHE A 222 14.19 5.75 19.02
C PHE A 222 13.52 6.77 18.10
N GLY A 223 14.14 7.93 17.92
CA GLY A 223 13.66 8.98 17.04
C GLY A 223 12.40 9.69 17.55
N GLU A 224 11.64 10.26 16.62
CA GLU A 224 10.37 10.90 16.92
C GLU A 224 9.23 9.87 16.99
N PHE A 225 8.28 10.12 17.88
CA PHE A 225 7.06 9.33 18.02
C PHE A 225 5.89 10.25 18.42
N ASP A 226 4.67 9.76 18.22
CA ASP A 226 3.50 10.33 18.89
C ASP A 226 3.25 9.55 20.18
N ILE A 227 2.78 10.22 21.20
CA ILE A 227 2.41 9.61 22.48
C ILE A 227 0.97 9.97 22.84
N ILE A 228 0.19 8.98 23.26
CA ILE A 228 -1.20 9.12 23.70
C ILE A 228 -1.29 8.82 25.20
N GLY A 229 -2.21 9.47 25.89
CA GLY A 229 -2.49 9.15 27.29
C GLY A 229 -3.55 10.07 27.87
N PHE A 230 -3.88 9.85 29.14
CA PHE A 230 -4.74 10.76 29.88
C PHE A 230 -3.90 11.90 30.47
N GLY A 231 -4.37 13.14 30.30
CA GLY A 231 -3.84 14.25 31.07
C GLY A 231 -4.09 14.02 32.56
N SER A 232 -3.13 14.37 33.39
CA SER A 232 -3.15 14.18 34.85
C SER A 232 -2.33 15.30 35.49
N GLN A 233 -2.40 15.39 36.81
CA GLN A 233 -1.59 16.30 37.60
C GLN A 233 -0.76 15.55 38.65
N ASP A 234 0.40 16.11 38.98
CA ASP A 234 1.23 15.68 40.11
C ASP A 234 1.84 16.93 40.77
N ASP A 235 0.95 17.77 41.30
CA ASP A 235 1.25 19.03 41.98
C ASP A 235 0.92 18.93 43.47
N ASP A 236 1.93 18.82 44.33
CA ASP A 236 1.73 18.58 45.77
C ASP A 236 1.52 19.88 46.58
N SER A 237 1.55 21.03 45.92
CA SER A 237 1.59 22.34 46.58
C SER A 237 0.52 23.29 46.02
N PRO A 238 -0.34 23.89 46.86
CA PRO A 238 -1.35 24.85 46.38
C PRO A 238 -0.71 26.18 45.94
N PRO A 239 -1.26 26.87 44.91
CA PRO A 239 -2.42 26.47 44.11
C PRO A 239 -2.07 25.32 43.15
N PHE A 240 -2.95 24.32 43.06
CA PHE A 240 -2.75 23.11 42.25
C PHE A 240 -3.00 23.38 40.77
N LEU A 241 -2.12 24.15 40.14
CA LEU A 241 -2.28 24.64 38.75
C LEU A 241 -1.02 24.39 37.92
N GLU A 242 -0.09 23.58 38.42
CA GLU A 242 1.17 23.24 37.74
C GLU A 242 1.34 21.73 37.61
N ASN A 243 2.52 21.30 37.12
CA ASN A 243 2.95 19.90 37.08
C ASN A 243 1.99 18.91 36.38
N TYR A 244 1.36 19.37 35.29
CA TYR A 244 0.57 18.49 34.43
C TYR A 244 1.45 17.48 33.70
N ILE A 245 1.00 16.23 33.72
CA ILE A 245 1.70 15.07 33.17
C ILE A 245 0.76 14.27 32.26
N LEU A 246 1.34 13.44 31.39
CA LEU A 246 0.59 12.47 30.58
C LEU A 246 0.74 11.07 31.17
N VAL A 247 -0.35 10.31 31.24
CA VAL A 247 -0.35 8.91 31.67
C VAL A 247 -0.79 8.01 30.51
N PRO A 248 0.16 7.40 29.77
CA PRO A 248 -0.16 6.43 28.73
C PRO A 248 -0.81 5.17 29.32
N ARG A 249 -1.65 4.52 28.51
CA ARG A 249 -2.44 3.35 28.92
C ARG A 249 -1.70 2.06 28.57
N SER A 250 -1.17 1.97 27.36
CA SER A 250 -0.57 0.74 26.83
C SER A 250 0.57 1.01 25.84
N ALA A 251 1.21 -0.06 25.37
CA ALA A 251 2.20 -0.02 24.29
C ALA A 251 1.68 0.64 23.01
N ASP A 252 0.37 0.52 22.71
CA ASP A 252 -0.25 1.10 21.51
C ASP A 252 -0.32 2.63 21.55
N ASP A 253 -0.14 3.22 22.73
CA ASP A 253 -0.12 4.67 22.87
C ASP A 253 1.20 5.31 22.43
N LEU A 254 2.26 4.51 22.22
CA LEU A 254 3.50 4.96 21.61
C LEU A 254 3.50 4.60 20.13
N ILE A 255 3.44 5.61 19.26
CA ILE A 255 3.35 5.43 17.81
C ILE A 255 4.64 5.97 17.19
N PRO A 256 5.61 5.09 16.83
CA PRO A 256 6.86 5.52 16.22
C PRO A 256 6.61 6.23 14.89
N ARG A 257 7.30 7.36 14.64
CA ARG A 257 7.31 7.98 13.32
C ARG A 257 8.47 7.41 12.51
N LYS A 258 8.18 6.94 11.29
CA LYS A 258 9.23 6.60 10.33
C LYS A 258 9.94 7.89 9.91
N ILE A 259 11.25 7.92 10.10
CA ILE A 259 12.12 8.96 9.55
C ILE A 259 12.57 8.49 8.17
N TYR A 260 12.38 9.31 7.14
CA TYR A 260 12.80 9.01 5.77
C TYR A 260 13.95 9.93 5.39
N GLU A 261 15.10 9.34 5.07
CA GLU A 261 16.28 10.05 4.59
C GLU A 261 16.10 10.45 3.11
N SER A 262 16.50 11.66 2.73
CA SER A 262 16.55 12.06 1.33
C SER A 262 17.75 11.39 0.66
N LEU A 263 17.53 10.45 -0.25
CA LEU A 263 18.59 9.88 -1.08
C LEU A 263 18.32 10.17 -2.56
N THR A 264 19.38 10.20 -3.35
CA THR A 264 19.32 10.08 -4.81
C THR A 264 19.13 8.62 -5.21
N ILE A 265 18.65 8.40 -6.44
CA ILE A 265 18.51 7.05 -6.99
C ILE A 265 19.87 6.33 -7.04
N LYS A 266 20.95 7.06 -7.33
CA LYS A 266 22.32 6.56 -7.31
C LYS A 266 22.75 6.07 -5.94
N GLU A 267 22.59 6.88 -4.89
CA GLU A 267 22.96 6.52 -3.51
C GLU A 267 22.17 5.30 -3.00
N CYS A 268 20.96 5.07 -3.49
CA CYS A 268 20.20 3.84 -3.20
C CYS A 268 20.82 2.58 -3.83
N ARG A 269 21.60 2.70 -4.90
CA ARG A 269 22.18 1.58 -5.68
C ARG A 269 23.64 1.30 -5.36
N GLU A 270 24.28 2.09 -4.49
CA GLU A 270 25.66 1.84 -4.12
C GLU A 270 25.77 0.55 -3.30
N ASN A 271 26.48 -0.43 -3.85
CA ASN A 271 26.59 -1.78 -3.31
C ASN A 271 27.96 -2.05 -2.69
N ASP A 272 27.98 -2.89 -1.65
CA ASP A 272 29.20 -3.47 -1.10
C ASP A 272 29.81 -4.54 -2.04
N ILE A 273 30.96 -5.11 -1.64
CA ILE A 273 31.66 -6.15 -2.42
C ILE A 273 30.85 -7.45 -2.61
N TYR A 274 29.74 -7.61 -1.89
CA TYR A 274 28.84 -8.76 -1.97
C TYR A 274 27.57 -8.47 -2.78
N GLY A 275 27.49 -7.28 -3.40
CA GLY A 275 26.32 -6.84 -4.16
C GLY A 275 25.15 -6.44 -3.26
N LYS A 276 25.37 -5.99 -2.01
CA LYS A 276 24.29 -5.50 -1.13
C LYS A 276 24.28 -3.98 -1.06
N PRO A 277 23.11 -3.31 -1.14
CA PRO A 277 23.05 -1.86 -0.99
C PRO A 277 23.56 -1.40 0.39
N TYR A 278 24.41 -0.38 0.43
CA TYR A 278 24.91 0.19 1.69
C TYR A 278 23.77 0.66 2.59
N ASN A 279 22.71 1.21 1.98
CA ASN A 279 21.54 1.73 2.65
C ASN A 279 20.42 0.68 2.83
N LEU A 280 20.73 -0.63 2.70
CA LEU A 280 19.72 -1.70 2.77
C LEU A 280 18.91 -1.64 4.09
N ASN A 281 17.58 -1.70 3.98
CA ASN A 281 16.59 -1.55 5.06
C ASN A 281 16.42 -0.15 5.65
N SER A 282 17.12 0.87 5.15
CA SER A 282 16.83 2.26 5.51
C SER A 282 15.49 2.71 4.94
N ASN A 283 14.83 3.65 5.64
CA ASN A 283 13.66 4.33 5.12
C ASN A 283 14.13 5.54 4.32
N VAL A 284 13.74 5.61 3.05
CA VAL A 284 14.21 6.60 2.08
C VAL A 284 13.04 7.35 1.47
N LYS A 285 13.27 8.61 1.13
CA LYS A 285 12.42 9.36 0.20
C LYS A 285 13.24 9.69 -1.04
N ILE A 286 12.70 9.32 -2.20
CA ILE A 286 13.33 9.56 -3.50
C ILE A 286 12.31 10.17 -4.44
N SER A 287 12.79 10.95 -5.41
CA SER A 287 11.96 11.50 -6.49
C SER A 287 12.53 11.10 -7.84
N GLY A 288 11.66 10.93 -8.82
CA GLY A 288 12.05 10.61 -10.18
C GLY A 288 10.88 10.63 -11.14
N ILE A 289 11.14 10.19 -12.36
CA ILE A 289 10.24 10.14 -13.50
C ILE A 289 9.86 8.69 -13.73
N VAL A 290 8.57 8.39 -13.88
CA VAL A 290 8.12 7.04 -14.22
C VAL A 290 8.51 6.71 -15.66
N SER A 291 9.25 5.61 -15.85
CA SER A 291 9.92 5.27 -17.13
C SER A 291 9.57 3.88 -17.65
N SER A 292 8.59 3.23 -17.03
CA SER A 292 8.02 1.96 -17.46
C SER A 292 6.53 1.90 -17.09
N PRO A 293 5.76 0.95 -17.66
CA PRO A 293 4.45 0.63 -17.17
C PRO A 293 4.55 -0.08 -15.80
N ASN A 294 3.41 -0.24 -15.14
CA ASN A 294 3.30 -1.17 -14.03
C ASN A 294 3.41 -2.61 -14.56
N PHE A 295 4.45 -3.34 -14.18
CA PHE A 295 4.72 -4.68 -14.67
C PHE A 295 3.88 -5.79 -14.02
N ILE A 296 3.19 -5.50 -12.90
CA ILE A 296 2.38 -6.47 -12.17
C ILE A 296 0.90 -6.07 -12.18
N ALA A 297 0.02 -7.07 -12.25
CA ALA A 297 -1.43 -6.85 -12.26
C ALA A 297 -2.02 -6.63 -10.86
N GLY A 298 -3.25 -6.10 -10.83
CA GLY A 298 -4.05 -5.94 -9.61
C GLY A 298 -3.69 -4.71 -8.78
N LYS A 299 -3.99 -4.75 -7.47
CA LYS A 299 -3.68 -3.67 -6.52
C LYS A 299 -2.23 -3.77 -6.03
N LYS A 300 -1.28 -3.80 -6.94
CA LYS A 300 0.17 -3.91 -6.67
C LYS A 300 0.93 -2.97 -7.59
N LEU A 301 2.17 -2.65 -7.26
CA LEU A 301 3.06 -1.83 -8.07
C LEU A 301 4.41 -2.52 -8.27
N GLU A 302 4.90 -2.45 -9.49
CA GLU A 302 6.26 -2.79 -9.90
C GLU A 302 6.56 -1.98 -11.16
N PHE A 303 7.31 -0.89 -11.05
CA PHE A 303 7.65 -0.05 -12.21
C PHE A 303 9.00 0.65 -12.00
N LEU A 304 9.64 1.03 -13.09
CA LEU A 304 10.90 1.75 -13.08
C LEU A 304 10.68 3.25 -12.84
N LEU A 305 11.41 3.79 -11.87
CA LEU A 305 11.54 5.22 -11.64
C LEU A 305 12.97 5.64 -12.00
N THR A 306 13.17 6.66 -12.84
CA THR A 306 14.49 7.15 -13.22
C THR A 306 14.69 8.62 -12.88
N ASN A 307 15.93 9.06 -12.76
CA ASN A 307 16.26 10.49 -12.80
C ASN A 307 16.49 10.96 -14.25
N GLU A 308 16.84 12.24 -14.41
CA GLU A 308 17.12 12.86 -15.72
C GLU A 308 18.38 12.28 -16.39
N ASP A 309 19.34 11.76 -15.59
CA ASP A 309 20.58 11.14 -16.08
C ASP A 309 20.40 9.69 -16.57
N GLY A 310 19.21 9.11 -16.35
CA GLY A 310 18.86 7.74 -16.72
C GLY A 310 19.18 6.69 -15.66
N GLU A 311 19.61 7.09 -14.47
CA GLU A 311 19.77 6.19 -13.33
C GLU A 311 18.38 5.81 -12.84
N GLY A 312 18.06 4.52 -12.84
CA GLY A 312 16.76 4.02 -12.41
C GLY A 312 16.80 3.21 -11.12
N ILE A 313 15.63 2.99 -10.54
CA ILE A 313 15.39 2.07 -9.43
C ILE A 313 13.96 1.52 -9.53
N MET A 314 13.79 0.23 -9.27
CA MET A 314 12.47 -0.40 -9.26
C MET A 314 11.66 0.03 -8.04
N ILE A 315 10.45 0.52 -8.27
CA ILE A 315 9.46 0.83 -7.25
C ILE A 315 8.53 -0.35 -7.09
N TYR A 316 8.36 -0.82 -5.86
CA TYR A 316 7.63 -2.05 -5.56
C TYR A 316 6.62 -1.86 -4.42
N ASN A 317 5.42 -2.43 -4.58
CA ASN A 317 4.49 -2.69 -3.49
C ASN A 317 3.64 -3.93 -3.80
N SER A 318 3.60 -4.89 -2.86
CA SER A 318 2.94 -6.18 -3.05
C SER A 318 1.47 -6.26 -2.61
N THR A 319 0.94 -5.19 -2.01
CA THR A 319 -0.37 -5.20 -1.34
C THR A 319 -1.31 -4.08 -1.77
N THR A 320 -0.78 -2.95 -2.25
CA THR A 320 -1.56 -1.80 -2.69
C THR A 320 -0.93 -1.11 -3.89
N ASN A 321 -1.76 -0.47 -4.71
CA ASN A 321 -1.32 0.47 -5.75
C ASN A 321 -1.56 1.93 -5.38
N PHE A 322 -1.99 2.23 -4.14
CA PHE A 322 -2.30 3.59 -3.68
C PHE A 322 -3.36 4.31 -4.54
N ASN A 323 -4.20 3.56 -5.26
CA ASN A 323 -5.08 4.08 -6.32
C ASN A 323 -4.35 4.88 -7.41
N TYR A 324 -3.05 4.63 -7.57
CA TYR A 324 -2.21 5.22 -8.60
C TYR A 324 -2.08 4.26 -9.78
N ASN A 325 -2.15 4.80 -11.00
CA ASN A 325 -1.82 4.09 -12.22
C ASN A 325 -0.50 4.63 -12.75
N ALA A 326 0.52 3.76 -12.87
CA ALA A 326 1.85 4.17 -13.31
C ALA A 326 1.78 4.81 -14.69
N THR A 327 1.94 6.13 -14.74
CA THR A 327 1.84 6.93 -15.95
C THR A 327 3.24 7.38 -16.32
N GLU A 328 3.76 6.93 -17.45
CA GLU A 328 5.09 7.33 -17.90
C GLU A 328 5.24 8.84 -18.02
N LYS A 329 6.48 9.31 -17.83
CA LYS A 329 6.86 10.73 -17.82
C LYS A 329 6.32 11.52 -16.63
N GLN A 330 5.46 10.93 -15.80
CA GLN A 330 5.00 11.57 -14.57
C GLN A 330 6.15 11.63 -13.57
N GLN A 331 6.42 12.83 -13.06
CA GLN A 331 7.29 12.98 -11.90
C GLN A 331 6.54 12.59 -10.63
N ILE A 332 7.15 11.79 -9.77
CA ILE A 332 6.60 11.39 -8.47
C ILE A 332 7.68 11.44 -7.39
N THR A 333 7.23 11.58 -6.14
CA THR A 333 8.06 11.35 -4.95
C THR A 333 7.50 10.16 -4.20
N VAL A 334 8.36 9.21 -3.85
CA VAL A 334 7.96 8.02 -3.10
C VAL A 334 8.74 7.92 -1.80
N TRP A 335 8.06 7.48 -0.75
CA TRP A 335 8.68 7.13 0.51
C TRP A 335 8.50 5.63 0.73
N GLY A 336 9.55 4.99 1.25
CA GLY A 336 9.55 3.55 1.43
C GLY A 336 10.80 3.06 2.13
N THR A 337 10.98 1.74 2.13
CA THR A 337 12.17 1.10 2.64
C THR A 337 12.99 0.54 1.49
N LEU A 338 14.30 0.81 1.46
CA LEU A 338 15.20 0.20 0.49
C LEU A 338 15.34 -1.31 0.78
N LYS A 339 15.15 -2.13 -0.23
CA LYS A 339 15.16 -3.60 -0.14
C LYS A 339 16.00 -4.18 -1.27
N GLN A 340 16.37 -5.45 -1.08
CA GLN A 340 16.98 -6.28 -2.10
C GLN A 340 16.11 -7.52 -2.29
N LEU A 341 15.64 -7.78 -3.51
CA LEU A 341 14.78 -8.91 -3.87
C LEU A 341 15.48 -9.75 -4.93
N SER A 342 15.96 -10.94 -4.57
CA SER A 342 16.75 -11.79 -5.48
C SER A 342 17.87 -11.00 -6.15
N GLY A 343 18.61 -10.26 -5.33
CA GLY A 343 19.72 -9.42 -5.77
C GLY A 343 19.31 -8.03 -6.28
N LEU A 344 18.13 -7.89 -6.88
CA LEU A 344 17.62 -6.61 -7.39
C LEU A 344 17.41 -5.57 -6.28
N THR A 345 18.04 -4.41 -6.40
CA THR A 345 17.78 -3.25 -5.54
C THR A 345 16.41 -2.63 -5.86
N VAL A 346 15.53 -2.50 -4.87
CA VAL A 346 14.18 -1.94 -5.02
C VAL A 346 13.84 -0.99 -3.87
N VAL A 347 12.93 -0.04 -4.11
CA VAL A 347 12.26 0.68 -3.02
C VAL A 347 10.87 0.09 -2.80
N SER A 348 10.68 -0.54 -1.63
CA SER A 348 9.36 -0.99 -1.19
C SER A 348 8.59 0.19 -0.61
N ILE A 349 7.70 0.78 -1.39
CA ILE A 349 7.04 2.04 -1.03
C ILE A 349 5.86 1.84 -0.09
N ASP A 350 5.67 2.79 0.83
CA ASP A 350 4.48 2.88 1.68
C ASP A 350 3.74 4.22 1.51
N THR A 351 4.36 5.18 0.83
CA THR A 351 3.77 6.49 0.54
C THR A 351 4.17 6.93 -0.87
N LEU A 352 3.22 7.52 -1.61
CA LEU A 352 3.43 8.06 -2.95
C LEU A 352 2.80 9.45 -3.04
N PHE A 353 3.56 10.41 -3.54
CA PHE A 353 3.13 11.77 -3.82
C PHE A 353 3.22 12.02 -5.32
N LEU A 354 2.14 12.57 -5.88
CA LEU A 354 2.10 12.98 -7.27
C LEU A 354 2.64 14.40 -7.37
N ASP A 355 3.66 14.59 -8.20
CA ASP A 355 3.93 15.88 -8.79
C ASP A 355 3.03 16.00 -10.05
N GLN A 356 2.57 17.20 -10.41
CA GLN A 356 1.80 17.40 -11.65
C GLN A 356 2.70 17.60 -12.88
N ASN A 357 4.01 17.70 -12.68
CA ASN A 357 4.98 17.89 -13.75
C ASN A 357 5.18 16.61 -14.59
N ILE A 358 5.10 16.77 -15.92
CA ILE A 358 5.51 15.75 -16.89
C ILE A 358 6.92 16.07 -17.36
N LYS A 359 7.82 15.10 -17.33
CA LYS A 359 9.20 15.21 -17.79
C LYS A 359 9.58 14.01 -18.64
N ASP A 360 10.30 14.25 -19.74
CA ASP A 360 10.93 13.15 -20.47
C ASP A 360 12.06 12.53 -19.64
N TYR A 361 12.26 11.22 -19.84
CA TYR A 361 13.38 10.48 -19.27
C TYR A 361 14.35 10.08 -20.40
N LYS A 362 15.58 9.76 -20.03
CA LYS A 362 16.65 9.42 -20.99
C LYS A 362 16.31 8.16 -21.79
N SER A 363 16.59 8.21 -23.10
CA SER A 363 16.46 7.05 -23.98
C SER A 363 17.33 5.86 -23.49
N PRO A 364 16.96 4.61 -23.85
CA PRO A 364 17.72 3.43 -23.47
C PRO A 364 19.21 3.54 -23.82
N GLN A 365 20.08 3.08 -22.92
CA GLN A 365 21.51 3.01 -23.17
C GLN A 365 21.87 1.75 -23.97
N THR A 366 22.68 1.89 -25.03
CA THR A 366 23.18 0.73 -25.77
C THR A 366 24.25 -0.03 -24.97
N ILE A 367 24.10 -1.35 -24.84
CA ILE A 367 25.00 -2.24 -24.10
C ILE A 367 25.41 -3.47 -24.92
N ILE A 368 26.53 -4.09 -24.55
CA ILE A 368 27.07 -5.33 -25.16
C ILE A 368 27.24 -6.48 -24.15
N GLU A 369 26.97 -6.21 -22.87
CA GLU A 369 27.01 -7.17 -21.77
C GLU A 369 26.02 -6.72 -20.68
N LEU A 370 25.55 -7.66 -19.87
CA LEU A 370 24.74 -7.39 -18.67
C LEU A 370 25.64 -7.42 -17.44
N ASN A 371 25.52 -6.43 -16.55
CA ASN A 371 26.32 -6.32 -15.34
C ASN A 371 25.67 -5.39 -14.29
N GLU A 372 26.23 -5.39 -13.08
CA GLU A 372 25.75 -4.60 -11.93
C GLU A 372 25.61 -3.09 -12.23
N GLY A 373 26.48 -2.56 -13.09
CA GLY A 373 26.46 -1.14 -13.46
C GLY A 373 25.18 -0.72 -14.20
N TYR A 374 24.51 -1.68 -14.85
CA TYR A 374 23.27 -1.46 -15.58
C TYR A 374 22.02 -1.94 -14.85
N GLU A 375 22.13 -2.50 -13.63
CA GLU A 375 20.96 -2.86 -12.83
C GLU A 375 20.00 -1.66 -12.70
N ASN A 376 18.70 -1.90 -12.88
CA ASN A 376 17.65 -0.87 -12.86
C ASN A 376 17.85 0.23 -13.92
N THR A 377 18.54 -0.06 -15.02
CA THR A 377 18.75 0.91 -16.10
C THR A 377 17.97 0.48 -17.34
N LEU A 378 17.42 1.46 -18.06
CA LEU A 378 16.80 1.21 -19.36
C LEU A 378 17.89 1.04 -20.42
N VAL A 379 17.92 -0.11 -21.08
CA VAL A 379 19.00 -0.52 -21.99
C VAL A 379 18.46 -1.03 -23.33
N THR A 380 19.31 -0.98 -24.36
CA THR A 380 19.10 -1.63 -25.66
C THR A 380 20.30 -2.53 -25.94
N TRP A 381 20.05 -3.81 -26.23
CA TRP A 381 21.11 -4.72 -26.66
C TRP A 381 21.64 -4.28 -28.03
N ASN A 382 22.97 -4.15 -28.16
CA ASN A 382 23.60 -3.60 -29.35
C ASN A 382 23.25 -4.38 -30.63
N ASN A 383 23.24 -5.71 -30.55
CA ASN A 383 22.98 -6.58 -31.70
C ASN A 383 21.49 -6.99 -31.79
N ALA A 384 21.04 -7.45 -32.95
CA ALA A 384 19.74 -8.10 -33.02
C ALA A 384 19.82 -9.48 -32.35
N VAL A 385 18.78 -9.85 -31.60
CA VAL A 385 18.69 -11.14 -30.92
C VAL A 385 17.61 -12.02 -31.56
N LYS A 386 17.68 -13.32 -31.30
CA LYS A 386 16.63 -14.30 -31.59
C LYS A 386 16.39 -15.17 -30.36
N ILE A 387 15.21 -15.79 -30.31
CA ILE A 387 14.88 -16.79 -29.29
C ILE A 387 15.68 -18.07 -29.55
N VAL A 388 16.24 -18.66 -28.49
CA VAL A 388 17.04 -19.90 -28.58
C VAL A 388 16.16 -21.13 -28.72
N ASN A 389 15.08 -21.21 -27.94
CA ASN A 389 14.22 -22.39 -27.84
C ASN A 389 12.73 -21.98 -27.82
N GLU A 390 11.94 -22.50 -28.77
CA GLU A 390 10.51 -22.18 -28.87
C GLU A 390 9.69 -22.70 -27.70
N GLN A 391 10.14 -23.79 -27.07
CA GLN A 391 9.44 -24.43 -25.97
C GLN A 391 9.51 -23.61 -24.68
N GLU A 392 10.30 -22.52 -24.65
CA GLU A 392 10.36 -21.58 -23.52
C GLU A 392 9.30 -20.48 -23.59
N TRP A 393 8.66 -20.27 -24.75
CA TRP A 393 7.58 -19.27 -24.91
C TRP A 393 6.25 -19.78 -24.33
N VAL A 394 6.26 -20.13 -23.04
CA VAL A 394 5.13 -20.67 -22.30
C VAL A 394 4.60 -19.59 -21.36
N LYS A 395 3.51 -18.95 -21.77
CA LYS A 395 2.87 -17.86 -21.03
C LYS A 395 2.50 -18.32 -19.62
N LYS A 396 3.15 -17.73 -18.61
CA LYS A 396 2.92 -18.02 -17.19
C LYS A 396 2.88 -16.72 -16.40
N SER A 397 1.90 -16.59 -15.50
CA SER A 397 1.83 -15.48 -14.54
C SER A 397 2.71 -15.80 -13.31
N PRO A 398 3.41 -14.82 -12.73
CA PRO A 398 3.40 -13.38 -13.05
C PRO A 398 4.36 -12.98 -14.18
N PHE A 399 5.18 -13.90 -14.66
CA PHE A 399 6.09 -13.73 -15.79
C PHE A 399 6.52 -15.08 -16.35
N PHE A 400 7.09 -15.05 -17.55
CA PHE A 400 7.86 -16.16 -18.11
C PHE A 400 9.19 -15.66 -18.67
N ASP A 401 10.18 -16.54 -18.65
CA ASP A 401 11.56 -16.25 -19.05
C ASP A 401 11.87 -17.01 -20.34
N VAL A 402 12.58 -16.37 -21.25
CA VAL A 402 12.99 -16.93 -22.54
C VAL A 402 14.47 -16.63 -22.77
N GLN A 403 15.23 -17.63 -23.18
CA GLN A 403 16.62 -17.44 -23.55
C GLN A 403 16.70 -16.80 -24.94
N VAL A 404 17.49 -15.73 -25.05
CA VAL A 404 17.79 -15.03 -26.31
C VAL A 404 19.29 -15.05 -26.60
N THR A 405 19.64 -14.95 -27.87
CA THR A 405 21.04 -14.87 -28.33
C THR A 405 21.19 -13.95 -29.52
N ASP A 406 22.31 -13.24 -29.60
CA ASP A 406 22.77 -12.53 -30.80
C ASP A 406 23.75 -13.35 -31.65
N GLY A 407 23.97 -14.62 -31.29
CA GLY A 407 24.95 -15.51 -31.90
C GLY A 407 26.32 -15.53 -31.23
N THR A 408 26.63 -14.55 -30.37
CA THR A 408 27.88 -14.51 -29.59
C THR A 408 27.60 -14.68 -28.10
N SER A 409 26.62 -13.93 -27.59
CA SER A 409 26.19 -13.94 -26.20
C SER A 409 24.79 -14.54 -26.09
N SER A 410 24.49 -15.15 -24.94
CA SER A 410 23.16 -15.65 -24.61
C SER A 410 22.78 -15.16 -23.22
N PHE A 411 21.56 -14.63 -23.09
CA PHE A 411 21.02 -14.11 -21.82
C PHE A 411 19.51 -14.30 -21.76
N VAL A 412 18.92 -14.04 -20.60
CA VAL A 412 17.48 -14.21 -20.38
C VAL A 412 16.75 -12.91 -20.70
N MET A 413 15.61 -13.04 -21.37
CA MET A 413 14.59 -12.01 -21.50
C MET A 413 13.38 -12.41 -20.65
N ARG A 414 12.93 -11.54 -19.74
CA ARG A 414 11.75 -11.77 -18.90
C ARG A 414 10.56 -10.97 -19.39
N ILE A 415 9.44 -11.65 -19.63
CA ILE A 415 8.20 -11.04 -20.10
C ILE A 415 7.19 -11.03 -18.96
N LYS A 416 6.76 -9.83 -18.56
CA LYS A 416 5.86 -9.59 -17.43
C LYS A 416 4.40 -9.62 -17.85
N GLU A 417 3.54 -10.16 -16.98
CA GLU A 417 2.11 -10.37 -17.25
C GLU A 417 1.33 -9.11 -17.63
N ASN A 418 1.73 -7.95 -17.12
CA ASN A 418 1.03 -6.69 -17.34
C ASN A 418 1.67 -5.85 -18.47
N THR A 419 2.15 -6.53 -19.51
CA THR A 419 2.69 -5.92 -20.75
C THR A 419 1.94 -6.45 -21.96
N ASP A 420 1.89 -5.67 -23.04
CA ASP A 420 1.30 -6.10 -24.32
C ASP A 420 2.08 -7.27 -24.97
N ILE A 421 3.37 -7.39 -24.67
CA ILE A 421 4.25 -8.49 -25.09
C ILE A 421 3.78 -9.83 -24.54
N PHE A 422 3.21 -9.87 -23.33
CA PHE A 422 2.75 -11.12 -22.71
C PHE A 422 1.73 -11.87 -23.57
N ASN A 423 0.98 -11.14 -24.40
CA ASN A 423 -0.01 -11.71 -25.30
C ASN A 423 0.52 -12.02 -26.70
N LEU A 424 1.75 -11.63 -27.03
CA LEU A 424 2.38 -11.86 -28.33
C LEU A 424 2.49 -13.36 -28.66
N SER A 425 2.23 -13.68 -29.93
CA SER A 425 2.53 -14.99 -30.51
C SER A 425 4.04 -15.18 -30.64
N ASN A 426 4.56 -16.36 -30.30
CA ASN A 426 6.00 -16.64 -30.29
C ASN A 426 6.71 -16.13 -31.56
N PRO A 427 7.63 -15.15 -31.45
CA PRO A 427 8.35 -14.59 -32.59
C PRO A 427 9.62 -15.37 -32.97
N ILE A 428 9.74 -16.66 -32.61
CA ILE A 428 11.01 -17.41 -32.71
C ILE A 428 11.69 -17.38 -34.09
N ASN A 429 10.91 -17.33 -35.17
CA ASN A 429 11.45 -17.31 -36.53
C ASN A 429 11.96 -15.93 -36.98
N LYS A 430 12.05 -14.96 -36.08
CA LYS A 430 12.44 -13.59 -36.37
C LYS A 430 13.60 -13.15 -35.49
N THR A 431 14.42 -12.25 -36.02
CA THR A 431 15.36 -11.46 -35.24
C THR A 431 14.71 -10.13 -34.87
N PHE A 432 15.10 -9.57 -33.73
CA PHE A 432 14.59 -8.28 -33.26
C PHE A 432 15.66 -7.51 -32.50
N LYS A 433 15.58 -6.17 -32.50
CA LYS A 433 16.29 -5.37 -31.49
C LYS A 433 15.53 -5.47 -30.18
N LEU A 434 16.29 -5.63 -29.09
CA LEU A 434 15.74 -5.82 -27.75
C LEU A 434 16.12 -4.64 -26.86
N SER A 435 15.10 -3.96 -26.35
CA SER A 435 15.22 -2.96 -25.30
C SER A 435 14.48 -3.41 -24.03
N GLY A 436 14.78 -2.80 -22.90
CA GLY A 436 14.08 -3.08 -21.66
C GLY A 436 14.86 -2.63 -20.44
N VAL A 437 14.31 -2.91 -19.26
CA VAL A 437 14.99 -2.65 -18.00
C VAL A 437 15.90 -3.83 -17.69
N GLU A 438 17.19 -3.58 -17.46
CA GLU A 438 18.07 -4.61 -16.93
C GLU A 438 17.78 -4.81 -15.43
N ILE A 439 17.44 -6.03 -15.05
CA ILE A 439 17.14 -6.43 -13.68
C ILE A 439 18.05 -7.59 -13.26
N GLN A 440 18.07 -7.91 -11.97
CA GLN A 440 18.82 -9.02 -11.42
C GLN A 440 17.89 -10.09 -10.85
N ASN A 441 18.30 -11.37 -10.91
CA ASN A 441 17.60 -12.50 -10.32
C ASN A 441 18.57 -13.45 -9.57
N SER A 442 19.59 -12.89 -8.94
CA SER A 442 20.58 -13.67 -8.17
C SER A 442 20.07 -14.00 -6.77
N ASN A 443 20.02 -15.29 -6.45
CA ASN A 443 19.64 -15.78 -5.12
C ASN A 443 20.85 -16.27 -4.31
N LYS A 444 22.07 -16.01 -4.77
CA LYS A 444 23.32 -16.49 -4.16
C LYS A 444 24.27 -15.33 -3.94
N LEU A 445 24.96 -15.33 -2.80
CA LEU A 445 26.04 -14.39 -2.52
C LEU A 445 27.30 -14.78 -3.32
N PRO A 446 28.05 -13.81 -3.88
CA PRO A 446 27.69 -12.39 -4.03
C PRO A 446 26.52 -12.18 -5.02
N TYR A 447 25.64 -11.23 -4.72
CA TYR A 447 24.48 -10.90 -5.55
C TYR A 447 24.89 -10.01 -6.73
N ASN A 448 25.65 -10.57 -7.67
CA ASN A 448 26.19 -9.83 -8.82
C ASN A 448 26.13 -10.63 -10.12
N THR A 449 25.18 -11.55 -10.24
CA THR A 449 25.00 -12.48 -11.37
C THR A 449 23.53 -12.53 -11.82
N ASP A 450 23.23 -13.33 -12.85
CA ASP A 450 21.85 -13.62 -13.27
C ASP A 450 21.05 -12.37 -13.68
N TYR A 451 21.69 -11.47 -14.44
CA TYR A 451 21.03 -10.31 -15.02
C TYR A 451 20.15 -10.71 -16.20
N ILE A 452 19.06 -9.95 -16.38
CA ILE A 452 17.97 -10.23 -17.30
C ILE A 452 17.51 -8.92 -17.90
N ILE A 453 17.17 -8.91 -19.19
CA ILE A 453 16.44 -7.76 -19.78
C ILE A 453 14.94 -8.00 -19.64
N GLN A 454 14.22 -7.02 -19.09
CA GLN A 454 12.77 -7.00 -18.95
C GLN A 454 12.18 -5.90 -19.84
N PRO A 455 11.69 -6.25 -21.05
CA PRO A 455 11.02 -5.30 -21.94
C PRO A 455 9.76 -4.68 -21.32
N ARG A 456 9.47 -3.45 -21.70
CA ARG A 456 8.31 -2.68 -21.21
C ARG A 456 7.08 -2.87 -22.09
N TYR A 457 7.29 -2.87 -23.40
CA TYR A 457 6.23 -2.90 -24.40
C TYR A 457 6.64 -3.67 -25.65
N MET A 458 5.68 -3.94 -26.54
CA MET A 458 5.92 -4.53 -27.85
C MET A 458 6.97 -3.75 -28.66
N SER A 459 6.98 -2.42 -28.53
CA SER A 459 7.97 -1.56 -29.21
C SER A 459 9.40 -1.80 -28.75
N ASP A 460 9.62 -2.37 -27.57
CA ASP A 460 10.96 -2.75 -27.12
C ASP A 460 11.47 -4.03 -27.84
N LEU A 461 10.61 -4.73 -28.60
CA LEU A 461 10.96 -5.80 -29.53
C LEU A 461 10.79 -5.28 -30.96
N GLU A 462 11.81 -4.59 -31.50
CA GLU A 462 11.78 -4.12 -32.88
C GLU A 462 12.09 -5.29 -33.82
N ILE A 463 11.03 -6.02 -34.16
CA ILE A 463 11.09 -7.18 -35.03
C ILE A 463 11.44 -6.72 -36.45
N ALA A 464 12.54 -7.23 -36.99
CA ALA A 464 12.89 -7.05 -38.39
C ALA A 464 11.86 -7.78 -39.24
N ASN A 465 10.89 -7.04 -39.80
CA ASN A 465 9.94 -7.60 -40.75
C ASN A 465 10.61 -7.71 -42.12
N THR A 466 11.05 -8.91 -42.48
CA THR A 466 11.54 -9.26 -43.84
C THR A 466 10.48 -9.16 -44.95
N LEU A 467 9.32 -8.56 -44.68
CA LEU A 467 8.20 -8.44 -45.63
C LEU A 467 7.68 -7.01 -45.85
N ILE A 468 8.21 -6.00 -45.17
CA ILE A 468 7.73 -4.60 -45.34
C ILE A 468 8.63 -3.77 -46.28
N ASP A 469 9.87 -4.19 -46.53
CA ASP A 469 10.81 -3.48 -47.43
C ASP A 469 10.91 -4.03 -48.87
N LEU A 470 10.12 -5.04 -49.26
CA LEU A 470 10.14 -5.56 -50.63
C LEU A 470 9.20 -4.81 -51.59
N ASN A 471 8.25 -4.02 -51.08
CA ASN A 471 7.29 -3.28 -51.91
C ASN A 471 7.83 -1.96 -52.48
N GLU A 472 9.02 -1.50 -52.07
CA GLU A 472 9.68 -0.36 -52.72
C GLU A 472 10.77 -0.74 -53.71
N GLN A 473 11.07 -2.04 -53.94
CA GLN A 473 12.16 -2.43 -54.86
C GLN A 473 11.86 -3.55 -55.87
N LYS A 474 10.61 -3.97 -56.07
CA LYS A 474 10.23 -4.76 -57.26
C LYS A 474 9.43 -3.90 -58.25
N LYS A 475 10.11 -3.43 -59.31
CA LYS A 475 9.45 -2.81 -60.46
C LYS A 475 8.74 -3.91 -61.25
N LEU A 476 7.43 -3.81 -61.41
CA LEU A 476 6.60 -4.57 -62.35
C LEU A 476 6.66 -3.98 -63.75
N ALA A 477 6.91 -2.68 -63.84
CA ALA A 477 6.85 -1.96 -65.11
C ALA A 477 7.81 -0.77 -65.17
N TYR A 478 8.29 -0.44 -66.37
CA TYR A 478 9.18 0.69 -66.65
C TYR A 478 8.97 1.23 -68.08
N PRO A 479 9.29 2.50 -68.35
CA PRO A 479 9.75 3.50 -67.41
C PRO A 479 8.62 3.98 -66.49
N ASN A 480 8.98 4.38 -65.27
CA ASN A 480 8.09 5.09 -64.36
C ASN A 480 8.90 6.24 -63.77
N PRO A 481 8.60 7.50 -64.12
CA PRO A 481 7.42 7.98 -64.84
C PRO A 481 7.34 7.57 -66.34
N VAL A 482 6.13 7.54 -66.91
CA VAL A 482 5.83 7.12 -68.30
C VAL A 482 5.22 8.27 -69.13
N GLU A 483 5.56 8.33 -70.41
CA GLU A 483 4.99 9.29 -71.37
C GLU A 483 3.93 8.61 -72.25
N ASN A 484 4.37 7.68 -73.11
CA ASN A 484 3.51 7.03 -74.11
C ASN A 484 3.43 5.51 -73.99
N SER A 485 4.45 4.86 -73.43
CA SER A 485 4.54 3.40 -73.46
C SER A 485 5.22 2.85 -72.21
N LEU A 486 4.54 1.91 -71.55
CA LEU A 486 4.98 1.25 -70.32
C LEU A 486 5.29 -0.22 -70.63
N ASN A 487 6.53 -0.65 -70.44
CA ASN A 487 6.92 -2.06 -70.57
C ASN A 487 6.69 -2.80 -69.26
N LEU A 488 6.17 -4.01 -69.35
CA LEU A 488 6.03 -4.93 -68.23
C LEU A 488 7.30 -5.79 -68.11
N ILE A 489 7.78 -5.96 -66.89
CA ILE A 489 8.90 -6.85 -66.57
C ILE A 489 8.31 -8.26 -66.46
N ASP A 490 8.92 -9.19 -67.20
CA ASP A 490 8.46 -10.56 -67.33
C ASP A 490 8.59 -11.33 -65.99
N TYR A 491 7.57 -11.20 -65.15
CA TYR A 491 7.40 -11.95 -63.92
C TYR A 491 6.54 -13.18 -64.23
N HIS A 492 7.14 -14.17 -64.90
CA HIS A 492 6.47 -15.42 -65.25
C HIS A 492 5.91 -16.12 -64.00
N HIS A 493 4.57 -16.21 -63.90
CA HIS A 493 3.86 -17.43 -63.50
C HIS A 493 2.47 -17.40 -64.14
N SER A 494 2.10 -18.52 -64.76
CA SER A 494 0.80 -18.80 -65.36
C SER A 494 -0.33 -18.46 -64.38
N SER A 495 -1.34 -17.68 -64.83
CA SER A 495 -2.52 -17.19 -64.09
C SER A 495 -2.33 -15.97 -63.18
N GLN A 496 -2.17 -14.79 -63.79
CA GLN A 496 -2.31 -13.48 -63.13
C GLN A 496 -3.36 -12.62 -63.84
N ASN A 497 -4.22 -11.93 -63.10
CA ASN A 497 -4.98 -10.81 -63.65
C ASN A 497 -4.18 -9.52 -63.37
N ILE A 498 -3.78 -8.81 -64.43
CA ILE A 498 -3.08 -7.53 -64.34
C ILE A 498 -4.08 -6.42 -64.67
N GLN A 499 -4.25 -5.46 -63.76
CA GLN A 499 -5.17 -4.35 -63.93
C GLN A 499 -4.47 -3.02 -63.78
N LEU A 500 -4.80 -2.06 -64.65
CA LEU A 500 -4.47 -0.66 -64.45
C LEU A 500 -5.69 0.04 -63.84
N THR A 501 -5.48 0.73 -62.71
CA THR A 501 -6.52 1.50 -62.02
C THR A 501 -6.11 2.96 -61.91
N ASP A 502 -7.08 3.87 -61.84
CA ASP A 502 -6.83 5.28 -61.50
C ASP A 502 -6.65 5.47 -59.98
N ASN A 503 -6.50 6.72 -59.56
CA ASN A 503 -6.32 7.10 -58.15
C ASN A 503 -7.57 6.87 -57.28
N GLU A 504 -8.75 6.70 -57.88
CA GLU A 504 -10.01 6.37 -57.20
C GLU A 504 -10.25 4.85 -57.17
N GLY A 505 -9.35 4.06 -57.77
CA GLY A 505 -9.41 2.60 -57.81
C GLY A 505 -10.32 2.06 -58.91
N LYS A 506 -10.81 2.90 -59.82
CA LYS A 506 -11.59 2.47 -60.99
C LYS A 506 -10.67 1.79 -61.99
N ILE A 507 -11.12 0.65 -62.52
CA ILE A 507 -10.37 -0.11 -63.53
C ILE A 507 -10.39 0.65 -64.86
N ILE A 508 -9.20 0.98 -65.34
CA ILE A 508 -8.95 1.66 -66.62
C ILE A 508 -8.71 0.62 -67.72
N MET A 509 -8.00 -0.47 -67.40
CA MET A 509 -7.67 -1.51 -68.36
C MET A 509 -7.41 -2.85 -67.66
N ASP A 510 -7.98 -3.93 -68.17
CA ASP A 510 -7.53 -5.30 -67.92
C ASP A 510 -6.46 -5.67 -68.94
N ILE A 511 -5.31 -6.17 -68.47
CA ILE A 511 -4.13 -6.44 -69.29
C ILE A 511 -3.95 -7.94 -69.43
N ASP A 512 -3.91 -8.42 -70.68
CA ASP A 512 -3.63 -9.82 -71.01
C ASP A 512 -2.25 -10.23 -70.50
N GLN A 513 -2.15 -11.44 -69.96
CA GLN A 513 -0.95 -12.07 -69.41
C GLN A 513 0.22 -12.14 -70.41
N ASN A 514 -0.06 -12.15 -71.71
CA ASN A 514 0.97 -12.22 -72.76
C ASN A 514 1.45 -10.85 -73.26
N LYS A 515 0.87 -9.76 -72.76
CA LYS A 515 1.19 -8.41 -73.23
C LYS A 515 2.42 -7.88 -72.47
N LEU A 516 3.49 -7.56 -73.20
CA LEU A 516 4.73 -7.01 -72.60
C LEU A 516 4.78 -5.48 -72.58
N ASN A 517 3.79 -4.81 -73.18
CA ASN A 517 3.76 -3.37 -73.32
C ASN A 517 2.34 -2.79 -73.23
N ILE A 518 2.18 -1.68 -72.53
CA ILE A 518 0.92 -0.96 -72.36
C ILE A 518 1.06 0.44 -72.96
N ASP A 519 0.12 0.80 -73.82
CA ASP A 519 0.02 2.14 -74.41
C ASP A 519 -0.63 3.10 -73.42
N PHE A 520 0.12 4.15 -73.05
CA PHE A 520 -0.32 5.23 -72.17
C PHE A 520 -0.68 6.50 -72.96
N SER A 521 -0.44 6.57 -74.28
CA SER A 521 -0.55 7.80 -75.08
C SER A 521 -1.88 8.55 -74.90
N ASN A 522 -3.00 7.82 -74.85
CA ASN A 522 -4.36 8.36 -74.74
C ASN A 522 -4.86 8.58 -73.30
N LEU A 523 -4.03 8.27 -72.29
CA LEU A 523 -4.38 8.51 -70.89
C LEU A 523 -3.99 9.95 -70.48
N PRO A 524 -4.79 10.67 -69.67
CA PRO A 524 -4.40 11.95 -69.10
C PRO A 524 -3.15 11.87 -68.20
N SER A 525 -2.43 12.98 -68.04
CA SER A 525 -1.36 13.09 -67.03
C SER A 525 -1.95 12.86 -65.63
N GLY A 526 -1.29 12.03 -64.82
CA GLY A 526 -1.87 11.61 -63.55
C GLY A 526 -1.15 10.42 -62.89
N THR A 527 -1.70 9.99 -61.77
CA THR A 527 -1.23 8.81 -61.05
C THR A 527 -2.15 7.62 -61.34
N TYR A 528 -1.54 6.51 -61.75
CA TYR A 528 -2.20 5.23 -61.97
C TYR A 528 -1.59 4.16 -61.07
N PHE A 529 -2.31 3.07 -60.85
CA PHE A 529 -1.83 1.93 -60.08
C PHE A 529 -1.96 0.65 -60.90
N LEU A 530 -0.82 0.00 -61.15
CA LEU A 530 -0.75 -1.32 -61.78
C LEU A 530 -0.86 -2.37 -60.68
N LYS A 531 -1.90 -3.21 -60.72
CA LYS A 531 -2.20 -4.24 -59.73
C LYS A 531 -2.08 -5.63 -60.35
N THR A 532 -1.51 -6.58 -59.62
CA THR A 532 -1.53 -8.00 -59.99
C THR A 532 -2.09 -8.81 -58.84
N ASN A 533 -3.03 -9.71 -59.14
CA ASN A 533 -3.61 -10.62 -58.16
C ASN A 533 -3.16 -12.05 -58.46
N HIS A 534 -2.43 -12.66 -57.53
CA HIS A 534 -2.05 -14.07 -57.54
C HIS A 534 -2.78 -14.80 -56.39
N ILE A 535 -2.98 -16.12 -56.51
CA ILE A 535 -3.73 -16.93 -55.54
C ILE A 535 -3.15 -16.88 -54.11
N ALA A 536 -1.88 -16.46 -53.97
CA ALA A 536 -1.20 -16.32 -52.67
C ALA A 536 -0.74 -14.88 -52.32
N GLU A 537 -0.65 -13.96 -53.28
CA GLU A 537 -0.05 -12.62 -53.09
C GLU A 537 -0.66 -11.59 -54.05
N SER A 538 -0.75 -10.32 -53.64
CA SER A 538 -1.16 -9.20 -54.50
C SER A 538 -0.08 -8.12 -54.54
N PHE A 539 0.31 -7.67 -55.74
CA PHE A 539 1.31 -6.60 -55.92
C PHE A 539 0.66 -5.33 -56.49
N VAL A 540 1.18 -4.17 -56.07
CA VAL A 540 0.73 -2.86 -56.56
C VAL A 540 1.93 -1.96 -56.84
N GLN A 541 2.04 -1.43 -58.05
CA GLN A 541 3.03 -0.40 -58.41
C GLN A 541 2.32 0.90 -58.79
N LYS A 542 2.73 2.02 -58.17
CA LYS A 542 2.34 3.38 -58.58
C LYS A 542 3.03 3.75 -59.90
N ILE A 543 2.28 4.19 -60.90
CA ILE A 543 2.76 4.68 -62.19
C ILE A 543 2.41 6.17 -62.31
N VAL A 544 3.39 7.01 -62.64
CA VAL A 544 3.18 8.44 -62.86
C VAL A 544 3.24 8.69 -64.36
N LYS A 545 2.15 9.24 -64.93
CA LYS A 545 2.14 9.76 -66.30
C LYS A 545 2.31 11.28 -66.27
N TYR A 546 3.26 11.79 -67.04
CA TYR A 546 3.42 13.22 -67.29
C TYR A 546 2.69 13.68 -68.54
#